data_AF-A0A7W2YD15-F1
#
_entry.id   AF-A0A7W2YD15-F1
#
_cell.length_a   1.000
_cell.length_b   1.000
_cell.length_c   1.000
_cell.angle_alpha   90.00
_cell.angle_beta   90.00
_cell.angle_gamma   90.00
#
_symmetry.space_group_name_H-M   'P 1'
#
loop_
_entity.id
_entity.type
_entity.pdbx_description
1 polymer ?
#
loop_
_entity_poly.entity_id
_entity_poly.type
_entity_poly.pdbx_seq_one_letter_code
_entity_poly.pdbx_strand_id
1 'polypeptide(L)'
;MGLFSQNVNKVSSAIHLRFDIKASSLPDFYKERLLALKDKRITKEGILVLKAQQYRTQEKNRESALERVVEVIKSAMVIQKVRRETKPSKNSKKRRLAGKSHRGNVKALRGKVTD
;
A
#
# COMPACT_ATOMS: atom_id res chain seq x y z
N MET A 1 1.62 -17.44 34.15
CA MET A 1 2.05 -18.13 32.91
C MET A 1 3.01 -17.24 32.15
N GLY A 2 4.34 -17.42 32.09
CA GLY A 2 5.18 -18.50 32.58
C GLY A 2 6.56 -17.95 32.97
N LEU A 3 7.16 -18.61 33.96
CA LEU A 3 8.58 -18.53 34.30
C LEU A 3 9.40 -19.09 33.14
N PHE A 4 10.56 -18.50 32.84
CA PHE A 4 11.80 -19.10 32.25
C PHE A 4 12.61 -18.05 31.45
N SER A 5 13.75 -17.63 32.00
CA SER A 5 15.08 -17.82 31.38
C SER A 5 16.03 -16.63 31.60
N GLN A 6 17.03 -16.83 32.47
CA GLN A 6 18.18 -15.94 32.67
C GLN A 6 18.97 -15.64 31.38
N ASN A 7 18.77 -16.41 30.30
CA ASN A 7 19.49 -16.23 29.03
C ASN A 7 18.97 -15.08 28.15
N VAL A 8 17.78 -14.54 28.40
CA VAL A 8 17.21 -13.44 27.57
C VAL A 8 17.95 -12.11 27.81
N ASN A 9 18.51 -11.91 29.01
CA ASN A 9 19.20 -10.67 29.37
C ASN A 9 20.68 -10.65 28.99
N LYS A 10 21.30 -11.82 28.74
CA LYS A 10 22.77 -11.95 28.59
C LYS A 10 23.25 -12.06 27.15
N VAL A 11 22.42 -12.53 26.23
CA VAL A 11 22.80 -12.73 24.83
C VAL A 11 22.03 -11.74 23.96
N SER A 12 22.71 -10.71 23.46
CA SER A 12 22.16 -9.69 22.56
C SER A 12 21.88 -10.28 21.17
N SER A 13 20.89 -11.16 21.08
CA SER A 13 20.46 -11.78 19.81
C SER A 13 19.63 -10.84 18.94
N ALA A 14 19.08 -9.77 19.53
CA ALA A 14 18.33 -8.75 18.81
C ALA A 14 19.25 -7.90 17.92
N ILE A 15 18.88 -7.74 16.65
CA ILE A 15 19.63 -6.95 15.68
C ILE A 15 18.84 -5.71 15.31
N HIS A 16 19.52 -4.57 15.32
CA HIS A 16 19.04 -3.31 14.75
C HIS A 16 19.76 -3.09 13.43
N LEU A 17 19.01 -3.13 12.33
CA LEU A 17 19.51 -2.82 11.00
C LEU A 17 19.14 -1.38 10.66
N ARG A 18 20.16 -0.58 10.32
CA ARG A 18 19.99 0.79 9.83
C ARG A 18 20.43 0.81 8.37
N PHE A 19 19.51 1.17 7.48
CA PHE A 19 19.77 1.28 6.06
C PHE A 19 19.57 2.73 5.63
N ASP A 20 20.66 3.39 5.20
CA ASP A 20 20.62 4.75 4.67
C ASP A 20 20.22 4.70 3.19
N ILE A 21 19.04 5.24 2.89
CA ILE A 21 18.47 5.23 1.55
C ILE A 21 19.21 6.22 0.64
N LYS A 22 19.68 7.36 1.17
CA LYS A 22 20.37 8.40 0.39
C LYS A 22 21.78 7.97 -0.01
N ALA A 23 22.50 7.38 0.94
CA ALA A 23 23.86 6.88 0.73
C ALA A 23 23.91 5.55 -0.05
N SER A 24 22.76 4.91 -0.30
CA SER A 24 22.70 3.65 -1.04
C SER A 24 23.06 3.80 -2.52
N SER A 25 23.49 2.71 -3.14
CA SER A 25 23.76 2.60 -4.58
C SER A 25 22.51 2.46 -5.44
N LEU A 26 21.32 2.73 -4.87
CA LEU A 26 20.05 2.65 -5.61
C LEU A 26 19.93 3.82 -6.59
N PRO A 27 19.31 3.63 -7.78
CA PRO A 27 18.97 4.73 -8.67
C PRO A 27 18.10 5.80 -8.00
N ASP A 28 18.27 7.07 -8.39
CA ASP A 28 17.63 8.22 -7.72
C ASP A 28 16.09 8.13 -7.70
N PHE A 29 15.49 7.62 -8.78
CA PHE A 29 14.04 7.40 -8.85
C PHE A 29 13.51 6.48 -7.72
N TYR A 30 14.28 5.46 -7.33
CA TYR A 30 13.91 4.58 -6.22
C TYR A 30 14.16 5.25 -4.87
N LYS A 31 15.22 6.05 -4.74
CA LYS A 31 15.49 6.84 -3.53
C LYS A 31 14.35 7.82 -3.26
N GLU A 32 13.91 8.56 -4.27
CA GLU A 32 12.80 9.51 -4.14
C GLU A 32 11.50 8.82 -3.75
N ARG A 33 11.17 7.67 -4.36
CA ARG A 33 9.99 6.89 -3.99
C ARG A 33 10.05 6.36 -2.57
N LEU A 34 11.21 5.86 -2.15
CA LEU A 34 11.43 5.39 -0.79
C LEU A 34 11.35 6.51 0.23
N LEU A 35 11.84 7.71 -0.10
CA LEU A 35 11.71 8.91 0.74
C LEU A 35 10.28 9.47 0.77
N ALA A 36 9.53 9.32 -0.32
CA ALA A 36 8.13 9.72 -0.41
C ALA A 36 7.18 8.76 0.34
N LEU A 37 7.62 7.52 0.60
CA LEU A 37 6.88 6.58 1.43
C LEU A 37 6.84 7.07 2.88
N LYS A 38 5.64 7.41 3.34
CA LYS A 38 5.38 7.73 4.75
C LYS A 38 5.26 6.45 5.58
N ASP A 39 6.35 5.70 5.70
CA ASP A 39 6.45 4.57 6.63
C ASP A 39 7.00 5.06 7.98
N LYS A 40 6.42 4.57 9.07
CA LYS A 40 6.87 4.86 10.45
C LYS A 40 8.29 4.35 10.73
N ARG A 41 8.78 3.42 9.91
CA ARG A 41 10.12 2.82 10.02
C ARG A 41 11.21 3.70 9.39
N ILE A 42 10.83 4.70 8.60
CA ILE A 42 11.76 5.61 7.92
C ILE A 42 11.84 6.90 8.73
N THR A 43 13.05 7.25 9.14
CA THR A 43 13.34 8.52 9.81
C THR A 43 13.29 9.69 8.82
N LYS A 44 13.11 10.92 9.32
CA LYS A 44 13.12 12.14 8.48
C LYS A 44 14.43 12.32 7.70
N GLU A 45 15.52 11.75 8.20
CA GLU A 45 16.83 11.81 7.58
C GLU A 45 16.95 10.87 6.36
N GLY A 46 16.00 9.94 6.18
CA GLY A 46 16.01 8.93 5.12
C GLY A 46 16.65 7.61 5.53
N ILE A 47 16.73 7.34 6.83
CA ILE A 47 17.29 6.09 7.38
C ILE A 47 16.13 5.15 7.72
N LEU A 48 16.09 3.99 7.10
CA LEU A 48 15.19 2.89 7.44
C LEU A 48 15.77 2.13 8.64
N VAL A 49 15.00 2.06 9.73
CA VAL A 49 15.41 1.36 10.95
C VAL A 49 14.49 0.15 11.17
N LEU A 50 15.10 -1.04 11.21
CA LEU A 50 14.39 -2.30 11.44
C LEU A 50 14.97 -3.04 12.64
N LYS A 51 14.07 -3.53 13.49
CA LYS A 51 14.40 -4.40 14.63
C LYS A 51 14.02 -5.84 14.33
N ALA A 52 14.97 -6.76 14.42
CA ALA A 52 14.74 -8.20 14.36
C ALA A 52 15.07 -8.84 15.70
N GLN A 53 14.05 -9.42 16.34
CA GLN A 53 14.12 -10.07 17.66
C GLN A 53 13.25 -11.34 17.71
N GLN A 54 12.93 -11.91 16.55
CA GLN A 54 11.97 -13.02 16.43
C GLN A 54 12.60 -14.37 16.81
N TYR A 55 13.90 -14.51 16.62
CA TYR A 55 14.64 -15.75 16.85
C TYR A 55 15.59 -15.64 18.04
N ARG A 56 15.98 -16.80 18.58
CA ARG A 56 16.95 -16.89 19.67
C ARG A 56 18.39 -16.67 19.20
N THR A 57 18.71 -16.97 17.93
CA THR A 57 20.06 -16.84 17.37
C THR A 57 20.20 -15.55 16.57
N GLN A 58 21.39 -14.94 16.65
CA GLN A 58 21.71 -13.69 15.95
C GLN A 58 21.66 -13.86 14.42
N GLU A 59 22.17 -14.98 13.89
CA GLU A 59 22.18 -15.25 12.44
C GLU A 59 20.78 -15.25 11.84
N LYS A 60 19.82 -15.93 12.48
CA LYS A 60 18.43 -15.95 12.02
C LYS A 60 17.76 -14.58 12.12
N ASN A 61 18.08 -13.80 13.15
CA ASN A 61 17.62 -12.41 13.23
C ASN A 61 18.25 -11.53 12.14
N ARG A 62 19.50 -11.81 11.71
CA ARG A 62 20.17 -11.07 10.64
C ARG A 62 19.52 -11.34 9.31
N GLU A 63 19.30 -12.60 8.99
CA GLU A 63 18.62 -13.04 7.77
C GLU A 63 17.22 -12.44 7.69
N SER A 64 16.43 -12.56 8.77
CA SER A 64 15.08 -11.97 8.82
C SER A 64 15.10 -10.43 8.68
N ALA A 65 16.10 -9.74 9.23
CA ALA A 65 16.24 -8.30 9.04
C ALA A 65 16.50 -7.95 7.57
N LEU A 66 17.37 -8.70 6.90
CA LEU A 66 17.69 -8.50 5.48
C LEU A 66 16.48 -8.78 4.57
N GLU A 67 15.76 -9.88 4.82
CA GLU A 67 14.54 -10.22 4.07
C GLU A 67 13.52 -9.08 4.15
N ARG A 68 13.27 -8.57 5.37
CA ARG A 68 12.33 -7.46 5.58
C ARG A 68 12.76 -6.17 4.89
N VAL A 69 14.06 -5.85 4.86
CA VAL A 69 14.58 -4.71 4.09
C VAL A 69 14.24 -4.89 2.61
N VAL A 70 14.53 -6.08 2.07
CA VAL A 70 14.29 -6.40 0.66
C VAL A 70 12.80 -6.31 0.33
N GLU A 71 11.92 -6.79 1.20
CA GLU A 71 10.47 -6.69 1.02
C GLU A 71 9.99 -5.23 1.03
N VAL A 72 10.48 -4.41 1.96
CA VAL A 72 10.15 -2.97 2.01
C VAL A 72 10.60 -2.29 0.72
N ILE A 73 11.82 -2.55 0.26
CA ILE A 73 12.34 -2.00 -1.00
C ILE A 73 11.47 -2.49 -2.18
N LYS A 74 11.20 -3.78 -2.28
CA LYS A 74 10.37 -4.35 -3.37
C LYS A 74 8.97 -3.75 -3.40
N SER A 75 8.32 -3.61 -2.24
CA SER A 75 6.98 -3.00 -2.16
C SER A 75 6.97 -1.54 -2.61
N ALA A 76 8.03 -0.80 -2.30
CA ALA A 76 8.23 0.58 -2.75
C ALA A 76 8.45 0.70 -4.27
N MET A 77 9.02 -0.34 -4.88
CA MET A 77 9.28 -0.40 -6.32
C MET A 77 8.02 -0.70 -7.14
N VAL A 78 6.92 -1.14 -6.53
CA VAL A 78 5.69 -1.46 -7.26
C VAL A 78 5.07 -0.18 -7.83
N ILE A 79 5.18 0.00 -9.15
CA ILE A 79 4.55 1.09 -9.87
C ILE A 79 3.08 0.74 -10.07
N GLN A 80 2.20 1.37 -9.28
CA GLN A 80 0.76 1.27 -9.51
C GLN A 80 0.40 1.96 -10.83
N LYS A 81 -0.20 1.20 -11.75
CA LYS A 81 -0.66 1.74 -13.03
C LYS A 81 -1.76 2.77 -12.76
N VAL A 82 -1.61 3.97 -13.32
CA VAL A 82 -2.61 5.03 -13.18
C VAL A 82 -3.95 4.51 -13.70
N ARG A 83 -4.97 4.54 -12.83
CA ARG A 83 -6.34 4.23 -13.23
C ARG A 83 -6.86 5.38 -14.08
N ARG A 84 -7.20 5.09 -15.34
CA ARG A 84 -7.94 6.01 -16.19
C ARG A 84 -9.43 5.83 -15.93
N GLU A 85 -10.15 6.93 -15.71
CA GLU A 85 -11.59 6.87 -15.46
C GLU A 85 -12.33 6.24 -16.64
N THR A 86 -13.25 5.34 -16.33
CA THR A 86 -14.09 4.70 -17.34
C THR A 86 -15.29 5.60 -17.65
N LYS A 87 -15.53 5.85 -18.95
CA LYS A 87 -16.74 6.54 -19.39
C LYS A 87 -17.99 5.65 -19.15
N PRO A 88 -19.19 6.23 -18.94
CA PRO A 88 -20.42 5.45 -18.85
C PRO A 88 -20.64 4.55 -20.07
N SER A 89 -21.10 3.32 -19.83
CA SER A 89 -21.27 2.33 -20.90
C SER A 89 -22.33 2.76 -21.93
N LYS A 90 -22.18 2.30 -23.18
CA LYS A 90 -23.18 2.56 -24.23
C LYS A 90 -24.57 2.05 -23.83
N ASN A 91 -24.63 0.90 -23.15
CA ASN A 91 -25.89 0.33 -22.66
C ASN A 91 -26.56 1.21 -21.59
N SER A 92 -25.77 1.76 -20.65
CA SER A 92 -26.26 2.71 -19.64
C SER A 92 -26.87 3.96 -20.31
N LYS A 93 -26.21 4.51 -21.34
CA LYS A 93 -26.73 5.63 -22.11
C LYS A 93 -28.05 5.29 -22.84
N LYS A 94 -28.13 4.12 -23.47
CA LYS A 94 -29.36 3.63 -24.13
C LYS A 94 -30.51 3.47 -23.14
N ARG A 95 -30.29 2.80 -22.00
CA ARG A 95 -31.30 2.62 -20.94
C ARG A 95 -31.81 3.94 -20.39
N ARG A 96 -30.92 4.92 -20.18
CA ARG A 96 -31.31 6.27 -19.74
C ARG A 96 -32.25 6.96 -20.74
N LEU A 97 -31.93 6.89 -22.04
CA LEU A 97 -32.77 7.47 -23.09
C LEU A 97 -34.13 6.76 -23.17
N ALA A 98 -34.13 5.42 -23.16
CA ALA A 98 -35.35 4.62 -23.17
C ALA A 98 -36.26 4.93 -21.96
N GLY A 99 -35.68 5.01 -20.75
CA GLY A 99 -36.40 5.39 -19.54
C GLY A 99 -36.94 6.83 -19.60
N LYS A 100 -36.19 7.77 -20.20
CA LYS A 100 -36.66 9.14 -20.43
C LYS A 100 -37.86 9.16 -21.38
N SER A 101 -37.80 8.45 -22.50
CA SER A 101 -38.92 8.35 -23.46
C SER A 101 -40.15 7.69 -22.85
N HIS A 102 -39.97 6.56 -22.15
CA HIS A 102 -41.07 5.87 -21.48
C HIS A 102 -41.78 6.78 -20.46
N ARG A 103 -41.02 7.49 -19.62
CA ARG A 103 -41.60 8.43 -18.65
C ARG A 103 -42.28 9.63 -19.31
N GLY A 104 -41.80 10.06 -20.48
CA GLY A 104 -42.45 11.07 -21.32
C GLY A 104 -43.83 10.61 -21.79
N ASN A 105 -43.91 9.41 -22.38
CA ASN A 105 -45.17 8.82 -22.86
C ASN A 105 -46.17 8.63 -21.71
N VAL A 106 -45.72 8.12 -20.56
CA VAL A 106 -46.56 7.96 -19.37
C VAL A 106 -47.10 9.32 -18.88
N LYS A 107 -46.32 10.40 -18.97
CA LYS A 107 -46.80 11.75 -18.62
C LYS A 107 -47.80 12.30 -19.63
N ALA A 108 -47.58 12.08 -20.93
CA ALA A 108 -48.49 12.54 -21.98
C ALA A 108 -49.88 11.90 -21.86
N LEU A 109 -49.93 10.59 -21.58
CA LEU A 109 -51.18 9.85 -21.36
C LEU A 109 -51.93 10.27 -20.09
N ARG A 110 -51.27 10.96 -19.16
CA ARG A 110 -51.90 11.52 -17.94
C ARG A 110 -52.45 12.94 -18.15
N GLY A 111 -52.25 13.53 -19.33
CA GLY A 111 -52.82 14.85 -19.65
C GLY A 111 -54.35 14.84 -19.57
N LYS A 112 -54.95 16.00 -19.31
CA LYS A 112 -56.42 16.14 -19.26
C LYS A 112 -57.02 15.70 -20.59
N VAL A 113 -57.92 14.72 -20.55
CA VAL A 113 -58.80 14.39 -21.67
C VAL A 113 -59.70 15.60 -21.88
N THR A 114 -59.58 16.24 -23.03
CA THR A 114 -60.50 17.29 -23.49
C THR A 114 -61.42 16.61 -24.49
N ASP A 115 -62.72 16.64 -24.19
CA ASP A 115 -63.80 16.20 -25.08
C ASP A 115 -64.01 17.23 -26.20
#